data_AF-A0A4Q3HCA6-F1
#
_entry.id   AF-A0A4Q3HCA6-F1
#
_cell.length_a   1.000
_cell.length_b   1.000
_cell.length_c   1.000
_cell.angle_alpha   90.00
_cell.angle_beta   90.00
_cell.angle_gamma   90.00
#
_symmetry.space_group_name_H-M   'P 1'
#
loop_
_entity.id
_entity.type
_entity.pdbx_description
1 polymer ?
#
loop_
_entity_poly.entity_id
_entity_poly.type
_entity_poly.pdbx_seq_one_letter_code
_entity_poly.pdbx_strand_id
1 'polypeptide(L)'
;MAAVKLTTHRVEKPWGRYDLVPLFDDQPAEKPPVGEIWYEDPAGAPRELLVKYLFTSERLSVQVHPDDAAARARGFARGKDEAWIILSAEADSTIALGLT
;
A
#
# COMPACT_ATOMS: atom_id res chain seq x y z
N MET A 1 -18.98 3.75 -20.44
CA MET A 1 -17.90 4.61 -19.90
C MET A 1 -16.57 4.11 -20.45
N ALA A 2 -15.63 5.02 -20.73
CA ALA A 2 -14.27 4.65 -21.10
C ALA A 2 -13.45 4.32 -19.85
N ALA A 3 -12.67 3.25 -19.89
CA ALA A 3 -11.72 2.93 -18.83
C ALA A 3 -10.50 3.86 -18.93
N VAL A 4 -10.02 4.36 -17.78
CA VAL A 4 -8.80 5.18 -17.69
C VAL A 4 -7.72 4.36 -17.01
N LYS A 5 -6.56 4.24 -17.66
CA LYS A 5 -5.38 3.58 -17.08
C LYS A 5 -4.70 4.52 -16.08
N LEU A 6 -4.50 4.06 -14.86
CA LEU A 6 -3.75 4.78 -13.82
C LEU A 6 -2.25 4.55 -13.97
N THR A 7 -1.44 5.48 -13.48
CA THR A 7 0.02 5.38 -13.45
C THR A 7 0.46 4.64 -12.19
N THR A 8 1.46 3.76 -12.32
CA THR A 8 2.06 3.07 -11.18
C THR A 8 3.21 3.88 -10.59
N HIS A 9 3.21 4.10 -9.28
CA HIS A 9 4.29 4.75 -8.54
C HIS A 9 4.90 3.78 -7.53
N ARG A 10 6.22 3.54 -7.63
CA ARG A 10 6.95 2.64 -6.72
C ARG A 10 7.38 3.40 -5.47
N VAL A 11 7.11 2.83 -4.29
CA VAL A 11 7.49 3.42 -3.02
C VAL A 11 8.43 2.48 -2.27
N GLU A 12 9.62 3.00 -1.99
CA GLU A 12 10.67 2.32 -1.25
C GLU A 12 10.34 2.26 0.25
N LYS A 13 10.56 1.11 0.86
CA LYS A 13 10.32 0.87 2.29
C LYS A 13 11.34 -0.10 2.84
N PRO A 14 11.83 0.10 4.08
CA PRO A 14 12.81 -0.81 4.68
C PRO A 14 12.29 -2.25 4.82
N TRP A 15 10.98 -2.43 4.98
CA TRP A 15 10.31 -3.73 5.07
C TRP A 15 9.91 -4.33 3.72
N GLY A 16 10.30 -3.69 2.61
CA GLY A 16 9.89 -4.04 1.25
C GLY A 16 10.52 -5.33 0.71
N ARG A 17 10.29 -5.63 -0.57
CA ARG A 17 10.92 -6.75 -1.29
C ARG A 17 11.74 -6.28 -2.49
N TYR A 18 12.62 -7.18 -2.94
CA TYR A 18 13.33 -7.05 -4.22
C TYR A 18 12.69 -7.90 -5.32
N ASP A 19 12.13 -9.05 -4.95
CA ASP A 19 11.40 -9.98 -5.81
C ASP A 19 9.93 -9.59 -5.94
N LEU A 20 9.54 -9.08 -7.11
CA LEU A 20 8.19 -8.56 -7.39
C LEU A 20 7.50 -9.29 -8.56
N VAL A 21 8.24 -10.14 -9.27
CA VAL A 21 7.68 -11.02 -10.29
C VAL A 21 6.67 -12.00 -9.69
N PRO A 22 5.63 -12.40 -10.44
CA PRO A 22 5.38 -12.11 -11.85
C PRO A 22 4.59 -10.81 -12.10
N LEU A 23 4.23 -10.07 -11.06
CA LEU A 23 3.33 -8.92 -11.18
C LEU A 23 4.03 -7.67 -11.69
N PHE A 24 5.29 -7.47 -11.28
CA PHE A 24 6.12 -6.35 -11.68
C PHE A 24 7.58 -6.80 -11.85
N ASP A 25 8.37 -6.01 -12.58
CA ASP A 25 9.81 -6.25 -12.66
C ASP A 25 10.46 -6.11 -11.28
N ASP A 26 11.40 -7.01 -10.98
CA ASP A 26 12.18 -7.02 -9.76
C ASP A 26 12.94 -5.70 -9.55
N GLN A 27 13.16 -5.35 -8.29
CA GLN A 27 13.93 -4.17 -7.90
C GLN A 27 15.43 -4.48 -7.99
N PRO A 28 16.24 -3.60 -8.61
CA PRO A 28 17.70 -3.75 -8.60
C PRO A 28 18.28 -3.81 -7.18
N ALA A 29 19.25 -4.69 -6.96
CA ALA A 29 19.84 -4.94 -5.64
C ALA A 29 20.55 -3.69 -5.05
N GLU A 30 20.97 -2.75 -5.89
CA GLU A 30 21.65 -1.53 -5.49
C GLU A 30 20.69 -0.44 -4.96
N LYS A 31 19.37 -0.65 -5.08
CA LYS A 31 18.35 0.27 -4.60
C LYS A 31 17.73 -0.20 -3.28
N PRO A 32 17.04 0.68 -2.54
CA PRO A 32 16.19 0.23 -1.44
C PRO A 32 15.06 -0.70 -1.93
N PRO A 33 14.57 -1.62 -1.08
CA PRO A 33 13.49 -2.52 -1.45
C PRO A 33 12.17 -1.78 -1.64
N VAL A 34 11.31 -2.31 -2.50
CA VAL A 34 9.99 -1.74 -2.78
C VAL A 34 8.99 -2.31 -1.78
N GLY A 35 8.36 -1.44 -0.99
CA GLY A 35 7.28 -1.86 -0.10
C GLY A 35 5.91 -1.73 -0.75
N GLU A 36 5.72 -0.75 -1.61
CA GLU A 36 4.40 -0.44 -2.16
C GLU A 36 4.47 -0.06 -3.65
N ILE A 37 3.44 -0.45 -4.40
CA ILE A 37 3.14 0.08 -5.74
C ILE A 37 1.78 0.77 -5.67
N TRP A 38 1.73 2.08 -5.92
CA TRP A 38 0.51 2.88 -5.86
C TRP A 38 -0.07 3.09 -7.25
N TYR A 39 -1.40 3.15 -7.34
CA TYR A 39 -2.09 3.56 -8.56
C TYR A 39 -2.56 5.01 -8.43
N GLU A 40 -2.00 5.88 -9.25
CA GLU A 40 -2.23 7.32 -9.21
C GLU A 40 -2.91 7.81 -10.49
N ASP A 41 -3.73 8.85 -10.34
CA ASP A 41 -4.29 9.55 -11.50
C ASP A 41 -3.16 10.26 -12.27
N PRO A 42 -2.99 10.05 -13.58
CA PRO A 42 -1.96 10.73 -14.38
C PRO A 42 -2.06 12.26 -14.34
N ALA A 43 -3.26 12.81 -14.12
CA ALA A 43 -3.49 14.25 -13.97
C ALA A 43 -3.35 14.74 -12.52
N GLY A 44 -2.98 13.88 -11.58
CA GLY A 44 -2.86 14.20 -10.15
C GLY A 44 -4.20 14.45 -9.44
N ALA A 45 -5.32 14.11 -10.08
CA ALA A 45 -6.64 14.31 -9.50
C ALA A 45 -6.85 13.36 -8.29
N PRO A 46 -7.42 13.85 -7.18
CA PRO A 46 -7.70 13.01 -6.03
C PRO A 46 -8.76 11.96 -6.39
N ARG A 47 -8.51 10.71 -5.97
CA ARG A 47 -9.44 9.60 -6.11
C ARG A 47 -10.07 9.26 -4.76
N GLU A 48 -11.26 8.67 -4.78
CA GLU A 48 -11.95 8.25 -3.56
C GLU A 48 -11.26 7.07 -2.87
N LEU A 49 -10.68 6.17 -3.67
CA LEU A 49 -9.91 5.02 -3.22
C LEU A 49 -8.47 5.12 -3.69
N LEU A 50 -7.55 4.66 -2.85
CA LEU A 50 -6.16 4.42 -3.20
C LEU A 50 -5.92 2.92 -3.23
N VAL A 51 -5.59 2.40 -4.41
CA VAL A 51 -5.26 0.98 -4.59
C VAL A 51 -3.75 0.81 -4.55
N LYS A 52 -3.29 -0.22 -3.85
CA LYS A 52 -1.87 -0.53 -3.70
C LYS A 52 -1.60 -2.03 -3.80
N TYR A 53 -0.44 -2.38 -4.33
CA TYR A 53 0.23 -3.63 -3.96
C TYR A 53 1.17 -3.35 -2.79
N LEU A 54 1.19 -4.25 -1.81
CA LEU A 54 2.13 -4.24 -0.71
C LEU A 54 3.01 -5.48 -0.83
N PHE A 55 4.32 -5.28 -0.76
CA PHE A 55 5.34 -6.33 -0.78
C PHE A 55 6.09 -6.29 0.54
N THR A 56 5.94 -7.32 1.37
CA THR A 56 6.47 -7.32 2.73
C THR A 56 7.46 -8.47 2.92
N SER A 57 8.69 -8.16 3.32
CA SER A 57 9.68 -9.12 3.82
C SER A 57 9.90 -9.00 5.34
N GLU A 58 9.55 -7.85 5.92
CA GLU A 58 9.65 -7.59 7.35
C GLU A 58 8.36 -7.01 7.93
N ARG A 59 8.33 -6.87 9.26
CA ARG A 59 7.18 -6.31 9.98
C ARG A 59 7.02 -4.82 9.69
N LEU A 60 5.79 -4.43 9.36
CA LEU A 60 5.39 -3.02 9.34
C LEU A 60 5.23 -2.49 10.78
N SER A 61 5.14 -1.17 10.91
CA SER A 61 4.78 -0.56 12.19
C SER A 61 3.38 -0.98 12.65
N VAL A 62 3.20 -1.07 13.97
CA VAL A 62 1.87 -1.16 14.59
C VAL A 62 1.15 0.17 14.39
N GLN A 63 -0.05 0.14 13.82
CA GLN A 63 -0.73 1.33 13.32
C GLN A 63 -2.22 1.31 13.67
N VAL A 64 -2.78 2.52 13.78
CA VAL A 64 -4.23 2.76 13.83
C VAL A 64 -4.54 3.96 12.94
N HIS A 65 -5.56 3.84 12.10
CA HIS A 65 -6.00 4.91 11.22
C HIS A 65 -7.18 5.69 11.83
N PRO A 66 -7.26 7.02 11.61
CA PRO A 66 -8.39 7.79 12.06
C PRO A 66 -9.63 7.45 11.22
N ASP A 67 -10.78 7.50 11.88
CA ASP A 67 -12.05 7.62 11.17
C ASP A 67 -12.21 9.00 10.53
N ASP A 68 -13.33 9.18 9.85
CA ASP A 68 -13.69 10.40 9.15
C ASP A 68 -13.80 11.63 10.07
N ALA A 69 -14.36 11.47 11.27
CA ALA A 69 -14.52 12.57 12.22
C ALA A 69 -13.18 13.03 12.79
N ALA A 70 -12.34 12.08 13.23
CA ALA A 70 -11.01 12.34 13.76
C ALA A 70 -10.05 12.90 12.72
N ALA A 71 -10.15 12.46 11.46
CA ALA A 71 -9.35 12.99 10.36
C ALA A 71 -9.72 14.46 10.05
N ARG A 72 -11.03 14.77 9.96
CA ARG A 72 -11.51 16.15 9.74
C ARG A 72 -11.13 17.09 10.87
N ALA A 73 -11.18 16.62 12.13
CA ALA A 73 -10.71 17.40 13.27
C ALA A 73 -9.22 17.79 13.19
N ARG A 74 -8.43 17.06 12.37
CA ARG A 74 -7.00 17.32 12.11
C ARG A 74 -6.74 17.99 10.75
N GLY A 75 -7.78 18.43 10.04
CA GLY A 75 -7.66 19.13 8.76
C GLY A 75 -7.52 18.24 7.53
N PHE A 76 -7.76 16.92 7.66
CA PHE A 76 -7.79 16.01 6.51
C PHE A 76 -9.22 15.84 5.98
N ALA A 77 -9.35 15.54 4.68
CA ALA A 77 -10.66 15.44 4.03
C ALA A 77 -11.49 14.24 4.53
N ARG A 78 -10.84 13.13 4.87
CA ARG A 78 -11.46 11.85 5.25
C ARG A 78 -10.50 10.99 6.09
N GLY A 79 -11.07 9.99 6.74
CA GLY A 79 -10.35 8.93 7.44
C GLY A 79 -9.63 8.00 6.48
N LYS A 80 -9.10 6.90 7.03
CA LYS A 80 -8.43 5.87 6.24
C LYS A 80 -8.92 4.49 6.64
N ASP A 81 -10.15 4.19 6.25
CA ASP A 81 -10.64 2.82 6.20
C ASP A 81 -9.87 2.07 5.11
N GLU A 82 -9.52 0.81 5.39
CA GLU A 82 -8.79 -0.02 4.45
C GLU A 82 -9.26 -1.47 4.50
N ALA A 83 -8.94 -2.20 3.43
CA ALA A 83 -9.17 -3.63 3.30
C ALA A 83 -7.96 -4.25 2.60
N TRP A 84 -7.65 -5.50 2.95
CA TRP A 84 -6.55 -6.24 2.35
C TRP A 84 -7.06 -7.52 1.70
N ILE A 85 -6.54 -7.79 0.51
CA ILE A 85 -6.67 -9.08 -0.16
C ILE A 85 -5.28 -9.70 -0.17
N ILE A 86 -5.13 -10.83 0.52
CA ILE A 86 -3.85 -11.54 0.59
C ILE A 86 -3.68 -12.35 -0.70
N LEU A 87 -2.69 -11.96 -1.50
CA LEU A 87 -2.39 -12.60 -2.79
C LEU A 87 -1.36 -13.74 -2.65
N SER A 88 -0.47 -13.64 -1.68
CA SER A 88 0.54 -14.63 -1.34
C SER A 88 0.99 -14.43 0.11
N ALA A 89 1.34 -15.52 0.80
CA ALA A 89 1.85 -15.52 2.16
C ALA A 89 2.63 -16.82 2.40
N GLU A 90 3.75 -16.74 3.12
CA GLU A 90 4.44 -17.92 3.64
C GLU A 90 3.60 -18.61 4.72
N ALA A 91 3.84 -19.90 4.97
CA ALA A 91 3.03 -20.70 5.88
C ALA A 91 2.95 -20.15 7.33
N ASP A 92 3.97 -19.42 7.76
CA ASP A 92 4.10 -18.81 9.09
C ASP A 92 3.80 -17.30 9.10
N SER A 93 3.31 -16.74 8.00
CA SER A 93 2.96 -15.32 7.90
C SER A 93 1.78 -14.96 8.83
N THR A 94 1.88 -13.80 9.48
CA THR A 94 0.85 -13.33 10.43
C THR A 94 0.46 -11.89 10.18
N ILE A 95 -0.80 -11.56 10.46
CA ILE A 95 -1.30 -10.19 10.57
C ILE A 95 -1.64 -9.91 12.03
N ALA A 96 -1.14 -8.79 12.56
CA ALA A 96 -1.58 -8.29 13.86
C ALA A 96 -2.84 -7.42 13.66
N LEU A 97 -3.98 -7.86 14.20
CA LEU A 97 -5.25 -7.17 14.07
C LEU A 97 -6.02 -7.22 15.39
N GLY A 98 -6.44 -6.06 15.89
CA GLY A 98 -7.14 -5.97 17.17
C GLY A 98 -6.19 -6.18 18.37
N LEU A 99 -6.78 -6.26 19.55
CA LEU A 99 -6.05 -6.35 20.82
C LEU A 99 -6.28 -7.68 21.55
N THR A 100 -7.00 -8.62 20.94
CA THR A 100 -7.54 -9.82 21.62
C THR A 100 -7.46 -11.05 20.75
#